data_AF-A0A819SYI8-F1
#
_entry.id   AF-A0A819SYI8-F1
#
_cell.length_a   1.000
_cell.length_b   1.000
_cell.length_c   1.000
_cell.angle_alpha   90.00
_cell.angle_beta   90.00
_cell.angle_gamma   90.00
#
_symmetry.space_group_name_H-M   'P 1'
#
loop_
_entity.id
_entity.type
_entity.pdbx_description
1 polymer ?
#
loop_
_entity_poly.entity_id
_entity_poly.type
_entity_poly.pdbx_seq_one_letter_code
_entity_poly.pdbx_strand_id
1 'polypeptide(L)'
;MASNSASDENLIRILETVDRIFCSKISNKQLYLELHALIYNYCAGPSPHFELNLRRTASDREKYLINAGGSSPTQHINGGELYYRMENYLVNYAKNLYELLMLIWQEIVLKPISNRLTNICFDIIKTKRNNHLVTNIQLIEDVAQSYMSFNFHENMILWVNNERTAISPFNIYTELFEKPILQKTKEFHQIEANKYLSSESVIEYLTKASFH
;
A
#
# COMPACT_ATOMS: atom_id res chain seq x y z
N MET A 1 12.59 9.60 34.73
CA MET A 1 11.53 9.01 33.88
C MET A 1 10.58 10.07 33.27
N ALA A 2 10.95 11.37 33.21
CA ALA A 2 10.06 12.43 32.71
C ALA A 2 10.53 13.13 31.41
N SER A 3 11.79 12.92 30.99
CA SER A 3 12.43 13.66 29.88
C SER A 3 12.09 13.19 28.47
N ASN A 4 11.47 12.01 28.29
CA ASN A 4 11.08 11.53 26.95
C ASN A 4 9.69 12.02 26.50
N SER A 5 8.83 12.45 27.43
CA SER A 5 7.43 12.81 27.12
C SER A 5 7.28 14.08 26.28
N ALA A 6 8.09 15.12 26.55
CA ALA A 6 8.00 16.40 25.85
C ALA A 6 8.58 16.37 24.43
N SER A 7 9.60 15.53 24.18
CA SER A 7 10.14 15.32 22.83
C SER A 7 9.14 14.59 21.93
N ASP A 8 8.42 13.62 22.49
CA ASP A 8 7.39 12.87 21.77
C ASP A 8 6.14 13.72 21.51
N GLU A 9 5.74 14.63 22.42
CA GLU A 9 4.62 15.55 22.19
C GLU A 9 4.90 16.55 21.03
N ASN A 10 6.12 17.08 20.95
CA ASN A 10 6.51 17.95 19.84
C ASN A 10 6.53 17.20 18.50
N LEU A 11 6.94 15.94 18.50
CA LEU A 11 6.90 15.09 17.31
C LEU A 11 5.45 14.83 16.86
N ILE A 12 4.54 14.54 17.79
CA ILE A 12 3.12 14.32 17.47
C ILE A 12 2.53 15.56 16.77
N ARG A 13 2.78 16.76 17.31
CA ARG A 13 2.30 18.01 16.69
C ARG A 13 2.85 18.25 15.29
N ILE A 14 4.11 17.88 15.05
CA ILE A 14 4.73 17.94 13.72
C ILE A 14 4.00 17.00 12.76
N LEU A 15 3.77 15.74 13.17
CA LEU A 15 3.08 14.75 12.34
C LEU A 15 1.62 15.14 12.05
N GLU A 16 0.88 15.65 13.05
CA GLU A 16 -0.49 16.16 12.86
C GLU A 16 -0.54 17.34 11.88
N THR A 17 0.46 18.22 11.92
CA THR A 17 0.55 19.34 10.97
C THR A 17 0.83 18.84 9.55
N VAL A 18 1.68 17.81 9.41
CA VAL A 18 1.94 17.14 8.14
C VAL A 18 0.67 16.49 7.58
N ASP A 19 -0.11 15.78 8.40
CA ASP A 19 -1.42 15.23 8.02
C ASP A 19 -2.38 16.31 7.53
N ARG A 20 -2.49 17.43 8.25
CA ARG A 20 -3.34 18.56 7.86
C ARG A 20 -2.93 19.15 6.52
N ILE A 21 -1.63 19.23 6.24
CA ILE A 21 -1.11 19.69 4.95
C ILE A 21 -1.51 18.71 3.84
N PHE A 22 -1.32 17.41 4.04
CA PHE A 22 -1.69 16.39 3.04
C PHE A 22 -3.19 16.31 2.78
N CYS A 23 -4.03 16.48 3.82
CA CYS A 23 -5.48 16.52 3.66
C CYS A 23 -6.00 17.84 3.06
N SER A 24 -5.22 18.93 3.15
CA SER A 24 -5.60 20.21 2.56
C SER A 24 -5.40 20.20 1.04
N LYS A 25 -6.49 20.29 0.28
CA LYS A 25 -6.45 20.38 -1.20
C LYS A 25 -5.80 21.69 -1.72
N ILE A 26 -5.50 22.65 -0.85
CA ILE A 26 -5.01 23.99 -1.17
C ILE A 26 -3.80 24.29 -0.29
N SER A 27 -2.70 24.76 -0.91
CA SER A 27 -1.48 25.13 -0.20
C SER A 27 -1.76 26.26 0.80
N ASN A 28 -1.80 25.91 2.09
CA ASN A 28 -1.99 26.87 3.16
C ASN A 28 -0.63 27.32 3.69
N LYS A 29 -0.17 28.49 3.22
CA LYS A 29 1.10 29.11 3.63
C LYS A 29 1.26 29.18 5.16
N GLN A 30 0.16 29.32 5.91
CA GLN A 30 0.19 29.38 7.36
C GLN A 30 0.55 28.03 8.00
N LEU A 31 0.10 26.91 7.43
CA LEU A 31 0.47 25.57 7.90
C LEU A 31 1.94 25.24 7.63
N TYR A 32 2.47 25.68 6.48
CA TYR A 32 3.90 25.51 6.18
C TYR A 32 4.79 26.34 7.10
N LEU A 33 4.37 27.55 7.46
CA LEU A 33 5.08 28.39 8.44
C LEU A 33 5.02 27.80 9.85
N GLU A 34 3.87 27.26 10.25
CA GLU A 34 3.69 26.52 11.51
C GLU A 34 4.61 25.30 11.57
N LEU A 35 4.60 24.47 10.51
CA LEU A 35 5.47 23.30 10.39
C LEU A 35 6.95 23.69 10.47
N HIS A 36 7.35 24.73 9.74
CA HIS A 36 8.73 25.23 9.76
C HIS A 36 9.16 25.68 11.16
N ALA A 37 8.28 26.39 11.90
CA ALA A 37 8.56 26.81 13.27
C ALA A 37 8.68 25.61 14.23
N LEU A 38 7.82 24.59 14.09
CA LEU A 38 7.88 23.37 14.90
C LEU A 38 9.17 22.58 14.66
N ILE A 39 9.58 22.41 13.40
CA ILE A 39 10.84 21.74 13.03
C ILE A 39 12.04 22.53 13.57
N TYR A 40 12.04 23.85 13.40
CA TYR A 40 13.10 24.71 13.93
C TYR A 40 13.21 24.58 15.46
N ASN A 41 12.09 24.64 16.18
CA ASN A 41 12.07 24.51 17.64
C ASN A 41 12.46 23.10 18.11
N TYR A 42 12.16 22.06 17.34
CA TYR A 42 12.58 20.69 17.65
C TYR A 42 14.10 20.51 17.47
N CYS A 43 14.66 21.07 16.39
CA CYS A 43 16.08 20.98 16.07
C CYS A 43 16.96 21.95 16.88
N ALA A 44 16.43 23.13 17.25
CA ALA A 44 17.12 24.17 18.00
C ALA A 44 16.72 24.22 19.48
N GLY A 45 15.79 23.36 19.91
CA GLY A 45 15.27 23.30 21.27
C GLY A 45 16.38 23.04 22.28
N PRO A 46 16.38 23.74 23.43
CA PRO A 46 17.46 23.60 24.37
C PRO A 46 17.34 22.25 25.10
N SER A 47 18.48 21.57 25.28
CA SER A 47 18.60 20.35 26.10
C SER A 47 17.84 20.51 27.43
N PRO A 48 17.15 19.48 27.96
CA PRO A 48 16.33 19.57 29.18
C PRO A 48 17.09 20.01 30.45
N HIS A 49 18.40 20.27 30.37
CA HIS A 49 19.16 20.97 31.41
C HIS A 49 19.02 22.51 31.38
N PHE A 50 18.38 23.10 30.37
CA PHE A 50 18.28 24.56 30.18
C PHE A 50 17.03 25.19 30.82
N GLU A 51 15.95 24.42 31.03
CA GLU A 51 14.68 24.96 31.52
C GLU A 51 14.72 25.45 32.98
N LEU A 52 15.76 25.11 33.74
CA LEU A 52 15.91 25.61 35.11
C LEU A 52 16.33 27.09 35.20
N ASN A 53 16.69 27.75 34.09
CA ASN A 53 17.19 29.13 34.12
C ASN A 53 16.27 30.17 33.45
N LEU A 54 15.09 29.78 32.97
CA LEU A 54 14.13 30.72 32.33
C LEU A 54 13.33 31.57 33.33
N ARG A 55 13.93 31.90 34.49
CA ARG A 55 13.38 32.79 35.51
C ARG A 55 14.33 33.90 35.95
N ARG A 56 15.40 34.17 35.21
CA ARG A 56 16.33 35.27 35.51
C ARG A 56 16.25 36.38 34.48
N THR A 57 16.23 37.59 35.01
CA THR A 57 15.98 38.87 34.35
C THR A 57 16.95 39.15 33.20
N ALA A 58 16.52 39.99 32.25
CA ALA A 58 17.21 40.35 31.01
C ALA A 58 18.69 40.76 31.15
N SER A 59 19.14 41.19 32.33
CA SER A 59 20.52 41.58 32.60
C SER A 59 21.53 40.43 32.61
N ASP A 60 21.11 39.17 32.75
CA ASP A 60 22.03 38.02 32.79
C ASP A 60 22.32 37.43 31.41
N ARG A 61 21.52 37.77 30.39
CA ARG A 61 21.70 37.28 29.00
C ARG A 61 23.03 37.71 28.38
N GLU A 62 23.51 38.90 28.73
CA GLU A 62 24.69 39.50 28.09
C GLU A 62 26.02 38.94 28.64
N LYS A 63 26.03 38.42 29.87
CA LYS A 63 27.23 37.82 30.48
C LYS A 63 27.52 36.39 30.03
N TYR A 64 26.52 35.65 29.54
CA TYR A 64 26.71 34.27 29.07
C TYR A 64 27.12 34.16 27.60
N LEU A 65 26.90 35.22 26.80
CA LEU A 65 27.37 35.27 25.41
C LEU A 65 28.89 35.53 25.31
N ILE A 66 29.48 36.17 26.31
CA ILE A 66 30.90 36.57 26.32
C ILE A 66 31.83 35.42 26.77
N ASN A 67 31.32 34.45 27.54
CA ASN A 67 32.12 33.33 28.06
C ASN A 67 32.01 32.03 27.26
N ALA A 68 31.50 32.07 26.03
CA ALA A 68 31.44 30.92 25.11
C ALA A 68 32.80 30.58 24.45
N GLY A 69 33.90 30.73 25.21
CA GLY A 69 35.23 30.31 24.82
C GLY A 69 35.58 28.99 25.51
N GLY A 70 35.36 27.88 24.81
CA GLY A 70 35.90 26.57 25.18
C GLY A 70 34.87 25.59 25.79
N SER A 71 34.92 24.36 25.29
CA SER A 71 34.09 23.18 25.65
C SER A 71 32.62 23.24 25.23
N SER A 72 32.38 22.79 23.99
CA SER A 72 31.06 22.47 23.43
C SER A 72 30.28 21.55 24.38
N PRO A 73 29.07 21.92 24.84
CA PRO A 73 28.16 20.93 25.38
C PRO A 73 27.73 20.06 24.18
N THR A 74 27.85 18.75 24.32
CA THR A 74 27.40 17.76 23.35
C THR A 74 25.98 18.10 22.89
N GLN A 75 25.88 18.67 21.69
CA GLN A 75 24.62 18.92 21.02
C GLN A 75 23.95 17.56 20.82
N HIS A 76 22.84 17.31 21.51
CA HIS A 76 21.96 16.20 21.16
C HIS A 76 21.54 16.42 19.71
N ILE A 77 22.01 15.57 18.79
CA ILE A 77 21.71 15.67 17.35
C ILE A 77 20.27 15.14 17.15
N ASN A 78 19.28 15.93 17.56
CA ASN A 78 17.86 15.58 17.45
C ASN A 78 17.36 15.66 16.00
N GLY A 79 18.06 16.39 15.12
CA GLY A 79 17.67 16.54 13.72
C GLY A 79 17.69 15.23 12.94
N GLY A 80 18.73 14.40 13.12
CA GLY A 80 18.85 13.11 12.42
C GLY A 80 17.72 12.15 12.80
N GLU A 81 17.37 12.08 14.09
CA GLU A 81 16.24 11.30 14.58
C GLU A 81 14.90 11.82 14.04
N LEU A 82 14.71 13.14 13.95
CA LEU A 82 13.51 13.72 13.35
C LEU A 82 13.36 13.31 11.88
N TYR A 83 14.44 13.43 11.10
CA TYR A 83 14.43 13.03 9.68
C TYR A 83 14.08 11.55 9.53
N TYR A 84 14.73 10.68 10.29
CA TYR A 84 14.45 9.24 10.25
C TYR A 84 13.00 8.93 10.62
N ARG A 85 12.44 9.56 11.66
CA ARG A 85 11.03 9.37 12.05
C ARG A 85 10.04 9.90 11.02
N MET A 86 10.30 11.08 10.45
CA MET A 86 9.49 11.64 9.37
C MET A 86 9.52 10.75 8.13
N GLU A 87 10.70 10.30 7.72
CA GLU A 87 10.87 9.41 6.58
C GLU A 87 10.07 8.13 6.77
N ASN A 88 10.23 7.46 7.91
CA ASN A 88 9.45 6.25 8.23
C ASN A 88 7.95 6.51 8.27
N TYR A 89 7.52 7.65 8.84
CA TYR A 89 6.12 8.03 8.86
C TYR A 89 5.56 8.20 7.44
N LEU A 90 6.27 8.91 6.56
CA LEU A 90 5.84 9.13 5.18
C LEU A 90 5.83 7.83 4.37
N VAL A 91 6.84 6.97 4.54
CA VAL A 91 6.90 5.65 3.90
C VAL A 91 5.72 4.79 4.34
N ASN A 92 5.44 4.74 5.65
CA ASN A 92 4.30 3.99 6.18
C ASN A 92 2.95 4.59 5.72
N TYR A 93 2.83 5.92 5.69
CA TYR A 93 1.64 6.59 5.20
C TYR A 93 1.35 6.24 3.73
N ALA A 94 2.36 6.32 2.86
CA ALA A 94 2.24 5.95 1.45
C ALA A 94 1.89 4.47 1.29
N LYS A 95 2.51 3.58 2.08
CA LYS A 95 2.19 2.15 2.08
C LYS A 95 0.75 1.89 2.48
N ASN A 96 0.28 2.50 3.58
CA ASN A 96 -1.09 2.33 4.07
C ASN A 96 -2.13 2.86 3.07
N LEU A 97 -1.84 4.00 2.42
CA LEU A 97 -2.69 4.52 1.35
C LEU A 97 -2.77 3.59 0.15
N TYR A 98 -1.63 3.04 -0.27
CA TYR A 98 -1.60 2.06 -1.37
C TYR A 98 -2.39 0.80 -1.01
N GLU A 99 -2.20 0.25 0.19
CA GLU A 99 -2.95 -0.91 0.68
C GLU A 99 -4.46 -0.63 0.72
N LEU A 100 -4.88 0.54 1.23
CA LEU A 100 -6.28 0.95 1.24
C LEU A 100 -6.85 1.09 -0.18
N LEU A 101 -6.10 1.70 -1.10
CA LEU A 101 -6.51 1.84 -2.50
C LEU A 101 -6.69 0.47 -3.16
N MET A 102 -5.78 -0.46 -2.90
CA MET A 102 -5.86 -1.83 -3.43
C MET A 102 -7.07 -2.58 -2.87
N LEU A 103 -7.38 -2.45 -1.57
CA LEU A 103 -8.60 -3.01 -0.98
C LEU A 103 -9.87 -2.44 -1.62
N ILE A 104 -9.93 -1.11 -1.79
CA ILE A 104 -11.07 -0.44 -2.43
C ILE A 104 -11.24 -0.96 -3.86
N TRP A 105 -10.14 -1.05 -4.62
CA TRP A 105 -10.17 -1.56 -5.98
C TRP A 105 -10.66 -3.01 -6.05
N GLN A 106 -10.17 -3.86 -5.15
CA GLN A 106 -10.57 -5.25 -5.07
C GLN A 106 -12.08 -5.40 -4.77
N GLU A 107 -12.58 -4.74 -3.73
CA GLU A 107 -13.97 -4.90 -3.27
C GLU A 107 -14.99 -4.22 -4.20
N ILE A 108 -14.69 -3.01 -4.68
CA ILE A 108 -15.66 -2.19 -5.40
C ILE A 108 -15.58 -2.40 -6.91
N VAL A 109 -14.37 -2.60 -7.45
CA VAL A 109 -14.18 -2.68 -8.91
C VAL A 109 -14.04 -4.12 -9.36
N LEU A 110 -13.08 -4.86 -8.78
CA LEU A 110 -12.69 -6.17 -9.28
C LEU A 110 -13.75 -7.24 -9.00
N LYS A 111 -14.21 -7.39 -7.76
CA LYS A 111 -15.20 -8.43 -7.40
C LYS A 111 -16.49 -8.31 -8.23
N PRO A 112 -17.13 -7.14 -8.41
CA PRO A 112 -18.36 -7.05 -9.19
C PRO A 112 -18.16 -7.33 -10.69
N ILE A 113 -17.03 -6.92 -11.26
CA ILE A 113 -16.75 -7.12 -12.69
C ILE A 113 -16.15 -8.50 -13.00
N SER A 114 -15.66 -9.21 -11.98
CA SER A 114 -14.86 -10.43 -12.14
C SER A 114 -15.56 -11.48 -13.01
N ASN A 115 -16.83 -11.76 -12.73
CA ASN A 115 -17.63 -12.70 -13.52
C ASN A 115 -17.69 -12.32 -15.00
N ARG A 116 -17.82 -11.02 -15.32
CA ARG A 116 -17.86 -10.56 -16.71
C ARG A 116 -16.50 -10.70 -17.37
N LEU A 117 -15.42 -10.32 -16.69
CA LEU A 117 -14.05 -10.48 -17.20
C LEU A 117 -13.74 -11.95 -17.46
N THR A 118 -14.03 -12.83 -16.51
CA THR A 118 -13.76 -14.26 -16.63
C THR A 118 -14.57 -14.90 -17.75
N ASN A 119 -15.81 -14.45 -17.99
CA ASN A 119 -16.61 -14.88 -19.14
C ASN A 119 -16.00 -14.44 -20.48
N ILE A 120 -15.58 -13.19 -20.59
CA ILE A 120 -14.94 -12.67 -21.81
C ILE A 120 -13.62 -13.41 -22.08
N CYS A 121 -12.80 -13.64 -21.05
CA CYS A 121 -11.57 -14.43 -21.17
C CYS A 121 -11.89 -15.85 -21.67
N PHE A 122 -12.94 -16.49 -21.14
CA PHE A 122 -13.37 -17.80 -21.61
C PHE A 122 -13.81 -17.79 -23.07
N ASP A 123 -14.57 -16.78 -23.51
CA ASP A 123 -15.01 -16.66 -24.91
C ASP A 123 -13.83 -16.45 -25.87
N ILE A 124 -12.81 -15.71 -25.45
CA ILE A 124 -11.56 -15.55 -26.20
C ILE A 124 -10.83 -16.91 -26.29
N ILE A 125 -10.72 -17.65 -25.18
CA ILE A 125 -10.10 -18.99 -25.17
C ILE A 125 -10.86 -19.96 -26.09
N LYS A 126 -12.19 -19.95 -26.04
CA LYS A 126 -13.05 -20.79 -26.89
C LYS A 126 -12.87 -20.44 -28.36
N THR A 127 -12.82 -19.15 -28.69
CA THR A 127 -12.58 -18.66 -30.05
C THR A 127 -11.21 -19.09 -30.58
N LYS A 128 -10.16 -19.05 -29.73
CA LYS A 128 -8.83 -19.56 -30.07
C LYS A 128 -8.84 -21.06 -30.35
N ARG A 129 -9.54 -21.86 -29.53
CA ARG A 129 -9.67 -23.32 -29.72
C ARG A 129 -10.38 -23.69 -31.02
N ASN A 130 -11.29 -22.83 -31.49
CA ASN A 130 -11.97 -22.98 -32.79
C ASN A 130 -11.12 -22.48 -33.99
N ASN A 131 -9.81 -22.31 -33.82
CA ASN A 131 -8.85 -21.89 -34.86
C ASN A 131 -9.11 -20.50 -35.49
N HIS A 132 -9.73 -19.57 -34.78
CA HIS A 132 -9.84 -18.18 -35.25
C HIS A 132 -8.52 -17.43 -35.01
N LEU A 133 -7.89 -16.96 -36.09
CA LEU A 133 -6.55 -16.32 -36.11
C LEU A 133 -6.44 -15.00 -35.34
N VAL A 134 -7.57 -14.35 -35.03
CA VAL A 134 -7.61 -13.03 -34.38
C VAL A 134 -8.03 -13.21 -32.93
N THR A 135 -7.09 -13.53 -32.05
CA THR A 135 -7.35 -13.50 -30.60
C THR A 135 -6.28 -12.69 -29.87
N ASN A 136 -6.76 -11.69 -29.13
CA ASN A 136 -5.93 -10.85 -28.28
C ASN A 136 -5.60 -11.62 -26.98
N ILE A 137 -4.67 -12.58 -27.08
CA ILE A 137 -4.23 -13.43 -25.96
C ILE A 137 -3.59 -12.57 -24.86
N GLN A 138 -2.95 -11.46 -25.24
CA GLN A 138 -2.39 -10.48 -24.30
C GLN A 138 -3.44 -9.97 -23.33
N LEU A 139 -4.70 -9.75 -23.75
CA LEU A 139 -5.77 -9.36 -22.82
C LEU A 139 -6.05 -10.41 -21.73
N ILE A 140 -5.90 -11.70 -22.04
CA ILE A 140 -6.07 -12.75 -21.02
C ILE A 140 -4.91 -12.70 -20.03
N GLU A 141 -3.68 -12.54 -20.55
CA GLU A 141 -2.47 -12.40 -19.73
C GLU A 141 -2.55 -11.15 -18.84
N ASP A 142 -2.96 -10.01 -19.38
CA ASP A 142 -3.13 -8.75 -18.65
C ASP A 142 -4.21 -8.86 -17.57
N VAL A 143 -5.33 -9.51 -17.87
CA VAL A 143 -6.40 -9.76 -16.89
C VAL A 143 -5.91 -10.72 -15.80
N ALA A 144 -5.22 -11.80 -16.16
CA ALA A 144 -4.65 -12.73 -15.19
C ALA A 144 -3.59 -12.06 -14.31
N GLN A 145 -2.73 -11.24 -14.91
CA GLN A 145 -1.72 -10.44 -14.22
C GLN A 145 -2.36 -9.44 -13.26
N SER A 146 -3.48 -8.83 -13.67
CA SER A 146 -4.28 -7.97 -12.81
C SER A 146 -4.76 -8.73 -11.56
N TYR A 147 -5.40 -9.90 -11.71
CA TYR A 147 -5.81 -10.74 -10.58
C TYR A 147 -4.65 -11.19 -9.67
N MET A 148 -3.50 -11.53 -10.25
CA MET A 148 -2.29 -11.88 -9.49
C MET A 148 -1.70 -10.67 -8.74
N SER A 149 -1.78 -9.48 -9.33
CA SER A 149 -1.32 -8.26 -8.70
C SER A 149 -2.19 -7.84 -7.52
N PHE A 150 -3.40 -8.38 -7.35
CA PHE A 150 -4.19 -8.16 -6.13
C PHE A 150 -3.93 -9.23 -5.05
N ASN A 151 -3.20 -10.30 -5.36
CA ASN A 151 -2.78 -11.32 -4.38
C ASN A 151 -1.65 -10.85 -3.45
N PHE A 152 -1.35 -9.55 -3.39
CA PHE A 152 -0.63 -9.03 -2.22
C PHE A 152 -1.50 -9.37 -1.02
N HIS A 153 -1.18 -10.39 -0.23
CA HIS A 153 -1.53 -10.52 1.19
C HIS A 153 -1.07 -11.85 1.78
N GLU A 154 0.17 -12.27 1.49
CA GLU A 154 0.81 -13.21 2.41
C GLU A 154 1.13 -12.55 3.77
N ASN A 155 1.02 -11.21 3.87
CA ASN A 155 1.32 -10.45 5.09
C ASN A 155 0.44 -9.19 5.30
N MET A 156 -0.86 -9.19 4.95
CA MET A 156 -1.71 -8.07 5.42
C MET A 156 -1.82 -8.13 6.93
N ILE A 157 -1.28 -7.13 7.59
CA ILE A 157 -1.56 -6.84 8.99
C ILE A 157 -2.49 -5.65 8.95
N LEU A 158 -3.81 -5.90 8.95
CA LEU A 158 -4.75 -4.84 9.29
C LEU A 158 -4.61 -4.56 10.78
N TRP A 159 -4.24 -3.33 11.11
CA TRP A 159 -4.33 -2.81 12.47
C TRP A 159 -5.77 -2.42 12.74
N VAL A 160 -6.58 -3.37 13.20
CA VAL A 160 -7.91 -3.09 13.73
C VAL A 160 -7.78 -3.00 15.24
N ASN A 161 -8.13 -1.86 15.85
CA ASN A 161 -8.10 -1.67 17.30
C ASN A 161 -6.74 -1.99 17.97
N ASN A 162 -5.62 -1.60 17.36
CA ASN A 162 -4.25 -1.92 17.83
C ASN A 162 -3.88 -3.42 17.87
N GLU A 163 -4.67 -4.30 17.27
CA GLU A 163 -4.39 -5.73 17.19
C GLU A 163 -3.97 -6.14 15.77
N ARG A 164 -3.03 -7.08 15.67
CA ARG A 164 -2.58 -7.65 14.39
C ARG A 164 -3.46 -8.85 14.03
N THR A 165 -4.38 -8.69 13.09
CA THR A 165 -5.12 -9.84 12.55
C THR A 165 -4.44 -10.35 11.29
N ALA A 166 -3.88 -11.56 11.35
CA ALA A 166 -3.40 -12.27 10.17
C ALA A 166 -4.61 -12.79 9.38
N ILE A 167 -4.91 -12.14 8.27
CA ILE A 167 -5.96 -12.59 7.35
C ILE A 167 -5.33 -13.68 6.48
N SER A 168 -5.94 -14.87 6.43
CA SER A 168 -5.53 -15.91 5.49
C SER A 168 -5.54 -15.33 4.07
N PRO A 169 -4.45 -15.48 3.28
CA PRO A 169 -4.37 -14.91 1.94
C PRO A 169 -5.52 -15.46 1.09
N PHE A 170 -6.58 -14.67 0.94
CA PHE A 170 -7.63 -14.97 -0.02
C PHE A 170 -7.00 -14.87 -1.41
N ASN A 171 -6.74 -16.01 -2.05
CA ASN A 171 -6.13 -16.07 -3.36
C ASN A 171 -7.19 -15.70 -4.42
N ILE A 172 -7.26 -14.41 -4.72
CA ILE A 172 -8.19 -13.79 -5.67
C ILE A 172 -8.07 -14.44 -7.05
N TYR A 173 -6.84 -14.71 -7.50
CA TYR A 173 -6.59 -15.40 -8.75
C TYR A 173 -7.25 -16.79 -8.78
N THR A 174 -7.00 -17.62 -7.76
CA THR A 174 -7.53 -18.98 -7.74
C THR A 174 -9.06 -18.99 -7.63
N GLU A 175 -9.63 -18.15 -6.78
CA GLU A 175 -11.09 -18.15 -6.55
C GLU A 175 -11.90 -17.47 -7.66
N LEU A 176 -11.45 -16.32 -8.18
CA LEU A 176 -12.24 -15.51 -9.12
C LEU A 176 -11.91 -15.77 -10.60
N PHE A 177 -10.73 -16.32 -10.89
CA PHE A 177 -10.26 -16.49 -12.26
C PHE A 177 -9.99 -17.96 -12.61
N GLU A 178 -9.15 -18.66 -11.85
CA GLU A 178 -8.71 -20.02 -12.16
C GLU A 178 -9.85 -21.05 -12.08
N LYS A 179 -10.52 -21.15 -10.91
CA LYS A 179 -11.61 -22.11 -10.70
C LYS A 179 -12.74 -21.95 -11.73
N PRO A 180 -13.26 -20.75 -12.03
CA PRO A 180 -14.32 -20.61 -13.02
C PRO A 180 -13.88 -20.98 -14.44
N ILE A 181 -12.65 -20.66 -14.84
CA ILE A 181 -12.13 -21.03 -16.18
C ILE A 181 -11.95 -22.54 -16.31
N LEU A 182 -11.42 -23.18 -15.27
CA LEU A 182 -11.27 -24.64 -15.24
C LEU A 182 -12.62 -25.35 -15.30
N GLN A 183 -13.59 -24.88 -14.52
CA GLN A 183 -14.96 -25.41 -14.51
C GLN A 183 -15.60 -25.30 -15.90
N LYS A 184 -15.55 -24.12 -16.53
CA LYS A 184 -16.10 -23.91 -17.88
C LYS A 184 -15.36 -24.70 -18.95
N THR A 185 -14.04 -24.87 -18.82
CA THR A 185 -13.23 -25.68 -19.74
C THR A 185 -13.61 -27.15 -19.64
N LYS A 186 -13.82 -27.66 -18.42
CA LYS A 186 -14.30 -29.03 -18.18
C LYS A 186 -15.67 -29.24 -18.83
N GLU A 187 -16.62 -28.34 -18.58
CA GLU A 187 -17.97 -28.41 -19.16
C GLU A 187 -17.94 -28.39 -20.69
N PHE A 188 -17.11 -27.52 -21.28
CA PHE A 188 -16.93 -27.44 -22.73
C PHE A 188 -16.46 -28.77 -23.33
N HIS A 189 -15.39 -29.37 -22.79
CA HIS A 189 -14.88 -30.64 -23.30
C HIS A 189 -15.84 -31.80 -23.05
N GLN A 190 -16.61 -31.78 -21.95
CA GLN A 190 -17.63 -32.79 -21.69
C GLN A 190 -18.77 -32.71 -22.71
N ILE A 191 -19.24 -31.51 -23.06
CA ILE A 191 -20.26 -31.29 -24.08
C ILE A 191 -19.74 -31.68 -25.46
N GLU A 192 -18.50 -31.28 -25.79
CA GLU A 192 -17.86 -31.63 -27.05
C GLU A 192 -17.72 -33.14 -27.20
N ALA A 193 -17.16 -33.83 -26.20
CA ALA A 193 -17.03 -35.29 -26.19
C ALA A 193 -18.38 -35.99 -26.38
N ASN A 194 -19.42 -35.56 -25.65
CA ASN A 194 -20.77 -36.13 -25.80
C ASN A 194 -21.35 -35.92 -27.20
N LYS A 195 -21.08 -34.76 -27.82
CA LYS A 195 -21.50 -34.47 -29.19
C LYS A 195 -20.81 -35.44 -30.16
N TYR A 196 -19.49 -35.56 -30.09
CA TYR A 196 -18.74 -36.47 -30.96
C TYR A 196 -19.19 -37.92 -30.78
N LEU A 197 -19.34 -38.41 -29.54
CA LEU A 197 -19.83 -39.76 -29.27
C LEU A 197 -21.24 -40.03 -29.80
N SER A 198 -22.05 -38.98 -30.01
CA SER A 198 -23.44 -39.09 -30.50
C SER A 198 -23.58 -38.85 -32.00
N SER A 199 -22.72 -38.04 -32.63
CA SER A 199 -22.89 -37.56 -34.02
C SER A 199 -21.76 -37.89 -34.99
N GLU A 200 -20.54 -38.12 -34.53
CA GLU A 200 -19.36 -38.37 -35.38
C GLU A 200 -18.65 -39.66 -34.94
N SER A 201 -17.78 -40.23 -35.76
CA SER A 201 -17.17 -41.52 -35.41
C SER A 201 -16.25 -41.38 -34.19
N VAL A 202 -16.17 -42.40 -33.35
CA VAL A 202 -15.26 -42.45 -32.18
C VAL A 202 -13.80 -42.19 -32.60
N ILE A 203 -13.44 -42.53 -33.84
CA ILE A 203 -12.09 -42.37 -34.40
C ILE A 203 -11.76 -40.88 -34.61
N GLU A 204 -12.69 -40.07 -35.12
CA GLU A 204 -12.48 -38.61 -35.29
C GLU A 204 -12.35 -37.89 -33.95
N TYR A 205 -13.06 -38.37 -32.92
CA TYR A 205 -12.88 -37.87 -31.57
C TYR A 205 -11.48 -38.18 -31.03
N LEU A 206 -11.00 -39.41 -31.18
CA LEU A 206 -9.68 -39.81 -30.69
C LEU A 206 -8.54 -39.07 -31.40
N THR A 207 -8.66 -38.86 -32.72
CA THR A 207 -7.67 -38.06 -33.45
C THR A 207 -7.68 -36.62 -32.96
N LYS A 208 -8.86 -35.99 -32.85
CA LYS A 208 -8.96 -34.60 -32.36
C LYS A 208 -8.47 -34.43 -30.91
N ALA A 209 -8.77 -35.38 -30.03
CA ALA A 209 -8.32 -35.38 -28.64
C ALA A 209 -6.79 -35.56 -28.51
N SER A 210 -6.14 -36.26 -29.45
CA SER A 210 -4.69 -36.46 -29.43
C SER A 210 -3.87 -35.28 -29.96
N PHE A 211 -4.49 -34.39 -30.75
CA PHE A 211 -3.84 -33.23 -31.36
C PHE A 211 -3.88 -31.97 -30.46
N HIS A 212 -4.65 -31.98 -29.38
CA HIS A 212 -4.76 -30.91 -28.40
C HIS A 212 -3.91 -31.16 -27.17
#